data_AF-A0A7Y2ZFM1-F1
#
_entry.id   AF-A0A7Y2ZFM1-F1
#
_cell.length_a   1.000
_cell.length_b   1.000
_cell.length_c   1.000
_cell.angle_alpha   90.00
_cell.angle_beta   90.00
_cell.angle_gamma   90.00
#
_symmetry.space_group_name_H-M   'P 1'
#
loop_
_entity.id
_entity.type
_entity.pdbx_description
1 polymer ?
#
loop_
_entity_poly.entity_id
_entity_poly.type
_entity_poly.pdbx_seq_one_letter_code
_entity_poly.pdbx_strand_id
1 'polypeptide(L)'
;MRRWAVLLLSVAFAAACSDDPRGPGTLELVVRGPAPLGAAVVQITGSGVTGAAGAVPGWVELIPVAPSGSTPVHRLVIVQEAAGDLRVRLAVSDVSALPPRAVVLEASDRFDLPV
;
A
#
# COMPACT_ATOMS: atom_id res chain seq x y z
N MET A 1 -59.18 16.20 9.62
CA MET A 1 -57.80 16.70 9.80
C MET A 1 -56.89 15.60 10.38
N ARG A 2 -56.63 14.49 9.64
CA ARG A 2 -55.95 13.31 10.23
C ARG A 2 -55.32 12.36 9.21
N ARG A 3 -54.68 12.87 8.15
CA ARG A 3 -54.06 12.03 7.10
C ARG A 3 -52.66 12.48 6.63
N TRP A 4 -52.02 13.42 7.33
CA TRP A 4 -50.78 14.07 6.87
C TRP A 4 -49.56 13.75 7.75
N ALA A 5 -49.63 12.74 8.63
CA ALA A 5 -48.55 12.43 9.58
C ALA A 5 -47.74 11.17 9.22
N VAL A 6 -48.08 10.43 8.16
CA VAL A 6 -47.45 9.13 7.87
C VAL A 6 -46.29 9.24 6.85
N LEU A 7 -46.13 10.38 6.18
CA LEU A 7 -45.17 10.51 5.07
C LEU A 7 -43.75 10.96 5.47
N LEU A 8 -43.49 11.25 6.75
CA LEU A 8 -42.21 11.77 7.23
C LEU A 8 -41.29 10.72 7.87
N LEU A 9 -41.71 9.47 8.01
CA LEU A 9 -40.94 8.45 8.73
C LEU A 9 -40.01 7.60 7.84
N SER A 10 -40.02 7.76 6.52
CA SER A 10 -39.27 6.92 5.57
C SER A 10 -37.91 7.50 5.13
N VAL A 11 -37.54 8.71 5.57
CA VAL A 11 -36.29 9.38 5.12
C VAL A 11 -35.11 9.16 6.10
N ALA A 12 -35.34 8.56 7.27
CA ALA A 12 -34.32 8.43 8.32
C ALA A 12 -33.33 7.25 8.15
N PHE A 13 -33.51 6.36 7.16
CA PHE A 13 -32.62 5.20 6.96
C PHE A 13 -31.49 5.41 5.94
N ALA A 14 -31.36 6.61 5.36
CA ALA A 14 -30.30 6.92 4.40
C ALA A 14 -29.06 7.56 5.04
N ALA A 15 -29.00 7.67 6.38
CA ALA A 15 -27.88 8.27 7.08
C ALA A 15 -26.86 7.22 7.54
N ALA A 16 -25.72 7.21 6.86
CA ALA A 16 -24.39 6.95 7.42
C ALA A 16 -24.01 5.49 7.77
N CYS A 17 -24.00 4.60 6.79
CA CYS A 17 -22.83 3.72 6.66
C CYS A 17 -21.78 4.49 5.85
N SER A 18 -20.94 5.27 6.53
CA SER A 18 -19.64 5.61 5.95
C SER A 18 -18.81 4.32 5.99
N ASP A 19 -19.01 3.45 5.00
CA ASP A 19 -18.25 2.21 4.80
C ASP A 19 -16.83 2.56 4.32
N ASP A 20 -16.11 3.36 5.10
CA ASP A 20 -14.66 3.43 4.94
C ASP A 20 -14.12 2.06 5.36
N PRO A 21 -13.46 1.33 4.46
CA PRO A 21 -12.96 -0.01 4.77
C PRO A 21 -11.98 0.09 5.93
N ARG A 22 -12.32 -0.55 7.05
CA ARG A 22 -11.46 -0.65 8.24
C ARG A 22 -10.93 -2.06 8.37
N GLY A 23 -9.72 -2.19 8.89
CA GLY A 23 -9.08 -3.47 9.15
C GLY A 23 -8.17 -3.96 8.01
N PRO A 24 -7.75 -5.24 8.07
CA PRO A 24 -6.68 -5.75 7.23
C PRO A 24 -6.98 -5.61 5.74
N GLY A 25 -5.95 -5.27 4.97
CA GLY A 25 -6.09 -5.15 3.53
C GLY A 25 -4.76 -4.96 2.84
N THR A 26 -4.82 -4.50 1.59
CA THR A 26 -3.64 -4.34 0.74
C THR A 26 -3.54 -2.93 0.20
N LEU A 27 -2.34 -2.35 0.24
CA LEU A 27 -2.00 -1.11 -0.45
C LEU A 27 -1.14 -1.43 -1.68
N GLU A 28 -1.33 -0.70 -2.78
CA GLU A 28 -0.45 -0.81 -3.96
C GLU A 28 0.70 0.19 -3.83
N LEU A 29 1.93 -0.33 -3.85
CA LEU A 29 3.15 0.45 -4.02
C LEU A 29 3.56 0.38 -5.50
N VAL A 30 3.72 1.55 -6.12
CA VAL A 30 4.20 1.68 -7.50
C VAL A 30 5.49 2.49 -7.50
N VAL A 31 6.59 1.89 -7.96
CA VAL A 31 7.85 2.60 -8.18
C VAL A 31 7.97 2.89 -9.67
N ARG A 32 8.13 4.17 -10.00
CA ARG A 32 8.31 4.68 -11.37
C ARG A 32 9.69 5.31 -11.48
N GLY A 33 10.32 5.11 -12.63
CA GLY A 33 11.63 5.70 -12.95
C GLY A 33 11.62 6.39 -14.32
N PRO A 34 12.71 7.07 -14.67
CA PRO A 34 12.88 7.68 -16.00
C PRO A 34 13.06 6.64 -17.12
N ALA A 35 13.36 5.38 -16.76
CA ALA A 35 13.42 4.23 -17.66
C ALA A 35 12.72 3.01 -17.03
N PRO A 36 12.44 1.95 -17.81
CA PRO A 36 11.88 0.70 -17.29
C PRO A 36 12.78 0.08 -16.21
N LEU A 37 12.24 -0.11 -15.01
CA LEU A 37 12.97 -0.66 -13.87
C LEU A 37 12.99 -2.19 -13.90
N GLY A 38 14.04 -2.80 -13.38
CA GLY A 38 14.16 -4.24 -13.16
C GLY A 38 14.20 -4.61 -11.68
N ALA A 39 14.77 -3.75 -10.84
CA ALA A 39 14.82 -3.93 -9.40
C ALA A 39 14.77 -2.61 -8.63
N ALA A 40 14.38 -2.67 -7.36
CA ALA A 40 14.53 -1.56 -6.43
C ALA A 40 14.63 -2.03 -4.98
N VAL A 41 15.31 -1.21 -4.19
CA VAL A 41 15.30 -1.27 -2.72
C VAL A 41 14.53 -0.07 -2.20
N VAL A 42 13.43 -0.33 -1.50
CA VAL A 42 12.54 0.69 -0.96
C VAL A 42 12.55 0.63 0.56
N GLN A 43 12.81 1.75 1.22
CA GLN A 43 12.57 1.89 2.65
C GLN A 43 11.11 2.20 2.90
N ILE A 44 10.47 1.38 3.72
CA ILE A 44 9.10 1.58 4.19
C ILE A 44 9.17 1.98 5.66
N THR A 45 8.55 3.09 6.01
CA THR A 45 8.50 3.61 7.39
C THR A 45 7.05 3.81 7.80
N GLY A 46 6.64 3.14 8.86
CA GLY A 46 5.26 3.18 9.35
C GLY A 46 4.87 1.89 10.05
N SER A 47 3.83 1.97 10.88
CA SER A 47 3.27 0.82 11.56
C SER A 47 2.33 0.01 10.65
N GLY A 48 2.06 -1.23 11.03
CA GLY A 48 0.96 -2.01 10.47
C GLY A 48 1.27 -2.71 9.15
N VAL A 49 2.48 -2.60 8.60
CA VAL A 49 2.90 -3.41 7.44
C VAL A 49 3.18 -4.84 7.92
N THR A 50 2.49 -5.82 7.32
CA THR A 50 2.56 -7.23 7.74
C THR A 50 3.14 -8.15 6.67
N GLY A 51 3.26 -7.68 5.42
CA GLY A 51 3.83 -8.47 4.34
C GLY A 51 3.89 -7.70 3.02
N ALA A 52 4.51 -8.31 2.02
CA ALA A 52 4.61 -7.79 0.67
C ALA A 52 4.53 -8.93 -0.35
N ALA A 53 3.88 -8.68 -1.49
CA ALA A 53 3.79 -9.62 -2.60
C ALA A 53 3.91 -8.88 -3.94
N GLY A 54 4.65 -9.45 -4.88
CA GLY A 54 4.75 -8.92 -6.24
C GLY A 54 3.39 -8.95 -6.96
N ALA A 55 3.10 -7.92 -7.74
CA ALA A 55 1.94 -7.92 -8.64
C ALA A 55 2.24 -8.67 -9.97
N VAL A 56 3.52 -8.90 -10.26
CA VAL A 56 4.05 -9.55 -11.47
C VAL A 56 5.08 -10.63 -11.08
N PRO A 57 5.42 -11.57 -11.98
CA PRO A 57 6.48 -12.56 -11.74
C PRO A 57 7.81 -11.91 -11.35
N GLY A 58 8.42 -12.44 -10.29
CA GLY A 58 9.64 -11.91 -9.71
C GLY A 58 9.83 -12.31 -8.26
N TRP A 59 10.79 -11.65 -7.61
CA TRP A 59 11.12 -11.81 -6.20
C TRP A 59 10.74 -10.54 -5.43
N VAL A 60 10.07 -10.71 -4.29
CA VAL A 60 9.73 -9.63 -3.38
C VAL A 60 10.01 -10.09 -1.96
N GLU A 61 10.77 -9.30 -1.22
CA GLU A 61 11.14 -9.61 0.15
C GLU A 61 11.05 -8.38 1.05
N LEU A 62 10.39 -8.54 2.19
CA LEU A 62 10.20 -7.48 3.18
C LEU A 62 11.06 -7.81 4.41
N ILE A 63 12.08 -7.01 4.64
CA ILE A 63 13.09 -7.23 5.68
C ILE A 63 12.88 -6.20 6.79
N PRO A 64 12.60 -6.60 8.05
CA PRO A 64 12.55 -5.65 9.14
C PRO A 64 13.95 -5.07 9.41
N VAL A 65 14.04 -3.75 9.52
CA VAL A 65 15.27 -3.05 9.88
C VAL A 65 15.22 -2.74 11.37
N ALA A 66 16.33 -2.97 12.09
CA ALA A 66 16.42 -2.68 13.51
C ALA A 66 15.98 -1.22 13.77
N PRO A 67 15.00 -0.99 14.66
CA PRO A 67 14.43 0.32 14.84
C PRO A 67 15.49 1.28 15.42
N SER A 68 15.76 2.38 14.73
CA SER A 68 16.54 3.51 15.28
C SER A 68 15.66 4.51 16.05
N GLY A 69 14.45 4.09 16.47
CA GLY A 69 13.44 4.93 17.11
C GLY A 69 12.14 4.16 17.40
N SER A 70 11.03 4.87 17.62
CA SER A 70 9.73 4.26 17.92
C SER A 70 8.93 3.81 16.69
N THR A 71 9.32 4.26 15.49
CA THR A 71 8.60 3.96 14.24
C THR A 71 9.22 2.74 13.55
N PRO A 72 8.45 1.69 13.23
CA PRO A 72 8.95 0.55 12.48
C PRO A 72 9.48 0.95 11.11
N VAL A 73 10.61 0.35 10.72
CA VAL A 73 11.24 0.53 9.42
C VAL A 73 11.45 -0.83 8.79
N HIS A 74 11.09 -0.97 7.52
CA HIS A 74 11.30 -2.18 6.71
C HIS A 74 12.05 -1.81 5.43
N ARG A 75 12.81 -2.77 4.93
CA ARG A 75 13.47 -2.70 3.63
C ARG A 75 12.78 -3.69 2.70
N LEU A 76 12.15 -3.17 1.67
CA LEU A 76 11.49 -3.94 0.64
C LEU A 76 12.46 -4.08 -0.54
N VAL A 77 12.83 -5.31 -0.87
CA VAL A 77 13.61 -5.64 -2.05
C VAL A 77 12.66 -6.18 -3.11
N ILE A 78 12.73 -5.61 -4.31
CA ILE A 78 11.85 -5.95 -5.43
C ILE A 78 12.76 -6.28 -6.62
N VAL A 79 12.55 -7.43 -7.23
CA VAL A 79 13.18 -7.82 -8.49
C VAL A 79 12.09 -8.39 -9.38
N GLN A 80 11.89 -7.83 -10.57
CA GLN A 80 10.91 -8.32 -11.53
C GLN A 80 11.60 -8.86 -12.78
N GLU A 81 11.02 -9.88 -13.39
CA GLU A 81 11.59 -10.51 -14.58
C GLU A 81 11.45 -9.64 -15.84
N ALA A 82 10.38 -8.85 -15.91
CA ALA A 82 10.08 -7.96 -17.02
C ALA A 82 10.29 -6.49 -16.63
N ALA A 83 11.01 -5.73 -17.46
CA ALA A 83 11.28 -4.32 -17.18
C ALA A 83 10.01 -3.47 -17.26
N GLY A 84 9.84 -2.50 -16.35
CA GLY A 84 8.67 -1.62 -16.30
C GLY A 84 8.50 -0.92 -14.96
N ASP A 85 7.30 -0.44 -14.66
CA ASP A 85 6.94 0.04 -13.32
C ASP A 85 6.98 -1.14 -12.33
N LEU A 86 7.68 -1.00 -11.20
CA LEU A 86 7.66 -2.01 -10.15
C LEU A 86 6.37 -1.88 -9.35
N ARG A 87 5.60 -2.96 -9.29
CA ARG A 87 4.31 -2.99 -8.56
C ARG A 87 4.29 -4.06 -7.50
N VAL A 88 4.03 -3.65 -6.27
CA VAL A 88 3.99 -4.52 -5.10
C VAL A 88 2.72 -4.25 -4.31
N ARG A 89 2.09 -5.32 -3.82
CA ARG A 89 1.00 -5.25 -2.86
C ARG A 89 1.57 -5.38 -1.46
N LEU A 90 1.38 -4.35 -0.64
CA LEU A 90 1.73 -4.34 0.77
C LEU A 90 0.53 -4.79 1.58
N ALA A 91 0.68 -5.88 2.35
CA ALA A 91 -0.32 -6.27 3.33
C ALA A 91 -0.21 -5.34 4.54
N VAL A 92 -1.33 -4.76 4.96
CA VAL A 92 -1.41 -3.90 6.13
C VAL A 92 -2.50 -4.38 7.09
N SER A 93 -2.29 -4.16 8.39
CA SER A 93 -3.25 -4.54 9.45
C SER A 93 -4.52 -3.69 9.45
N ASP A 94 -4.43 -2.46 8.94
CA ASP A 94 -5.56 -1.54 8.80
C ASP A 94 -5.32 -0.59 7.62
N VAL A 95 -6.16 -0.67 6.58
CA VAL A 95 -6.08 0.23 5.42
C VAL A 95 -6.60 1.63 5.72
N SER A 96 -7.36 1.81 6.81
CA SER A 96 -7.86 3.12 7.26
C SER A 96 -6.87 3.87 8.14
N ALA A 97 -5.79 3.21 8.59
CA ALA A 97 -4.73 3.84 9.36
C ALA A 97 -3.86 4.77 8.50
N LEU A 98 -3.00 5.57 9.15
CA LEU A 98 -2.04 6.41 8.45
C LEU A 98 -1.15 5.53 7.55
N PRO A 99 -1.13 5.76 6.22
CA PRO A 99 -0.39 4.90 5.31
C PRO A 99 1.12 4.98 5.58
N PRO A 100 1.86 3.88 5.39
CA PRO A 100 3.31 3.89 5.54
C PRO A 100 3.95 4.78 4.47
N ARG A 101 5.05 5.44 4.84
CA ARG A 101 5.86 6.22 3.91
C ARG A 101 6.85 5.32 3.20
N ALA A 102 6.96 5.46 1.88
CA ALA A 102 7.95 4.74 1.08
C ALA A 102 8.99 5.72 0.52
N VAL A 103 10.26 5.33 0.56
CA VAL A 103 11.38 6.06 -0.04
C VAL A 103 12.23 5.07 -0.82
N VAL A 104 12.44 5.32 -2.11
CA VAL A 104 13.37 4.54 -2.93
C VAL A 104 14.78 4.85 -2.47
N LEU A 105 15.52 3.83 -2.05
CA LEU A 105 16.93 3.94 -1.69
C LEU A 105 17.82 3.69 -2.91
N GLU A 106 17.42 2.72 -3.73
CA GLU A 106 18.15 2.28 -4.90
C GLU A 106 17.16 1.73 -5.92
N ALA A 107 17.46 1.93 -7.20
CA ALA A 107 16.70 1.38 -8.32
C ALA A 107 17.69 1.04 -9.44
N SER A 108 17.44 -0.08 -10.12
CA SER A 108 18.18 -0.48 -11.29
C SER A 108 17.25 -0.91 -12.42
N ASP A 109 17.74 -0.80 -13.65
CA ASP A 109 17.05 -1.30 -14.83
C ASP A 109 17.17 -2.83 -14.92
N ARG A 110 16.70 -3.41 -16.03
CA ARG A 110 16.77 -4.87 -16.25
C ARG A 110 18.19 -5.43 -16.45
N PHE A 111 19.18 -4.57 -16.64
CA PHE A 111 20.59 -4.92 -16.84
C PHE A 111 21.43 -4.61 -15.60
N ASP A 112 20.77 -4.33 -14.47
CA ASP A 112 21.39 -3.94 -13.22
C ASP A 112 22.19 -2.62 -13.30
N LEU A 113 21.79 -1.73 -14.22
CA LEU A 113 22.35 -0.39 -14.32
C LEU A 113 21.54 0.58 -13.44
N PRO A 114 22.19 1.48 -12.70
CA PRO A 114 21.49 2.44 -11.84
C PRO A 114 20.65 3.43 -12.66
N VAL A 115 19.48 3.81 -12.14
CA VAL A 115 18.50 4.69 -12.82
C VAL A 115 18.01 5.84 -11.96
#